data_AF-V8N3X6-F1
#
_entry.id   AF-V8N3X6-F1
#
_cell.length_a   1.000
_cell.length_b   1.000
_cell.length_c   1.000
_cell.angle_alpha   90.00
_cell.angle_beta   90.00
_cell.angle_gamma   90.00
#
_symmetry.space_group_name_H-M   'P 1'
#
loop_
_entity.id
_entity.type
_entity.pdbx_description
1 polymer ?
#
loop_
_entity_poly.entity_id
_entity_poly.type
_entity_poly.pdbx_seq_one_letter_code
_entity_poly.pdbx_strand_id
1 'polypeptide(L)'
;MHRQGVENATSIDPAVLNILWSLSVSIFSLGGMLSSFMVGVVSEWLGRKRAMIINNGLAFLGGGLMGLAKLGKSYEMMIFGRFVIGAFSGFASGLVPMYVGEIAPTKLRGALGTMNQLAIVIGILIAQ
;
A
#
# COMPACT_ATOMS: atom_id res chain seq x y z
N MET A 1 -14.67 43.84 -20.83
CA MET A 1 -14.08 43.15 -22.00
C MET A 1 -13.17 42.06 -21.49
N HIS A 2 -13.70 40.85 -21.36
CA HIS A 2 -13.39 39.76 -22.30
C HIS A 2 -11.94 39.26 -22.17
N ARG A 3 -11.69 38.33 -21.23
CA ARG A 3 -10.90 37.10 -21.44
C ARG A 3 -11.34 36.02 -20.44
N GLN A 4 -12.62 35.64 -20.51
CA GLN A 4 -12.99 34.23 -20.36
C GLN A 4 -12.33 33.50 -21.52
N GLY A 5 -11.42 32.56 -21.30
CA GLY A 5 -10.75 31.93 -22.45
C GLY A 5 -9.72 30.83 -22.24
N VAL A 6 -9.43 30.36 -21.01
CA VAL A 6 -8.52 29.19 -20.82
C VAL A 6 -8.95 28.26 -19.66
N GLU A 7 -10.23 28.26 -19.26
CA GLU A 7 -10.73 27.39 -18.16
C GLU A 7 -11.63 26.24 -18.64
N ASN A 8 -11.54 25.85 -19.92
CA ASN A 8 -12.30 24.71 -20.45
C ASN A 8 -11.37 23.65 -21.05
N ALA A 9 -10.79 22.84 -20.17
CA ALA A 9 -10.43 21.45 -20.47
C ALA A 9 -10.45 20.64 -19.17
N THR A 10 -11.61 20.07 -18.85
CA THR A 10 -11.88 19.15 -17.72
C THR A 10 -11.90 19.75 -16.30
N SER A 11 -12.82 20.68 -16.03
CA SER A 11 -13.33 20.89 -14.67
C SER A 11 -14.16 19.66 -14.27
N ILE A 12 -13.50 18.62 -13.75
CA ILE A 12 -14.21 17.51 -13.11
C ILE A 12 -15.06 18.13 -12.00
N ASP A 13 -16.35 17.80 -11.97
CA ASP A 13 -17.26 18.25 -10.93
C ASP A 13 -16.59 18.02 -9.56
N PRO A 14 -16.48 19.02 -8.68
CA PRO A 14 -15.89 18.86 -7.36
C PRO A 14 -16.50 17.67 -6.60
N ALA A 15 -17.77 17.34 -6.82
CA ALA A 15 -18.39 16.13 -6.28
C ALA A 15 -17.71 14.84 -6.79
N VAL A 16 -17.46 14.74 -8.09
CA VAL A 16 -16.79 13.59 -8.72
C VAL A 16 -15.33 13.47 -8.28
N LEU A 17 -14.62 14.59 -8.14
CA LEU A 17 -13.25 14.61 -7.63
C LEU A 17 -13.17 14.06 -6.20
N ASN A 18 -14.09 14.48 -5.33
CA ASN A 18 -14.17 13.98 -3.95
C ASN A 18 -14.46 12.48 -3.90
N ILE A 19 -15.34 11.97 -4.78
CA ILE A 19 -15.63 10.53 -4.89
C ILE A 19 -14.38 9.77 -5.32
N LEU A 20 -13.67 10.21 -6.37
CA LEU A 20 -12.45 9.56 -6.86
C LEU A 20 -11.34 9.54 -5.81
N TRP A 21 -11.16 10.65 -5.09
CA TRP A 21 -10.19 10.72 -3.99
C TRP A 21 -10.55 9.76 -2.85
N SER A 22 -11.80 9.79 -2.39
CA SER A 22 -12.29 8.94 -1.30
C SER A 22 -12.20 7.46 -1.66
N LEU A 23 -12.56 7.11 -2.89
CA LEU A 23 -12.43 5.76 -3.43
C LEU A 23 -10.96 5.31 -3.42
N SER A 24 -10.04 6.18 -3.87
CA SER A 24 -8.60 5.87 -3.93
C SER A 24 -7.99 5.61 -2.56
N VAL A 25 -8.43 6.32 -1.51
CA VAL A 25 -7.99 6.09 -0.13
C VAL A 25 -8.66 4.85 0.47
N SER A 26 -9.96 4.63 0.20
CA SER A 26 -10.70 3.51 0.77
C SER A 26 -10.26 2.16 0.22
N ILE A 27 -9.92 2.10 -1.07
CA ILE A 27 -9.49 0.85 -1.72
C ILE A 27 -8.14 0.34 -1.22
N PHE A 28 -7.29 1.24 -0.71
CA PHE A 28 -6.06 0.86 -0.02
C PHE A 28 -6.36 0.00 1.21
N SER A 29 -7.33 0.44 2.04
CA SER A 29 -7.77 -0.32 3.22
C SER A 29 -8.41 -1.65 2.84
N LEU A 30 -9.18 -1.71 1.75
CA LEU A 30 -9.73 -2.97 1.23
C LEU A 30 -8.62 -3.94 0.79
N GLY A 31 -7.60 -3.47 0.07
CA GLY A 31 -6.44 -4.29 -0.30
C GLY A 31 -5.67 -4.82 0.92
N GLY A 32 -5.48 -3.97 1.93
CA GLY A 32 -4.85 -4.35 3.20
C GLY A 32 -5.67 -5.40 3.98
N MET A 33 -6.99 -5.27 4.00
CA MET A 33 -7.89 -6.23 4.66
C MET A 33 -7.81 -7.60 3.99
N LEU A 34 -7.96 -7.67 2.66
CA LEU A 34 -7.93 -8.93 1.91
C LEU A 34 -6.59 -9.65 2.06
N SER A 35 -5.48 -8.92 1.94
CA SER A 35 -4.13 -9.49 2.12
C SER A 35 -3.88 -10.01 3.53
N SER A 36 -4.40 -9.33 4.55
CA SER A 36 -4.26 -9.77 5.95
C SER A 36 -4.93 -11.12 6.20
N PHE A 37 -6.10 -11.38 5.61
CA PHE A 37 -6.75 -12.69 5.69
C PHE A 37 -5.92 -13.79 5.01
N MET A 38 -5.25 -13.47 3.90
CA MET A 38 -4.44 -14.44 3.15
C MET A 38 -3.05 -14.65 3.74
N VAL A 39 -2.59 -13.82 4.68
CA VAL A 39 -1.22 -13.85 5.20
C VAL A 39 -0.86 -15.19 5.84
N GLY A 40 -1.80 -15.84 6.53
CA GLY A 40 -1.58 -17.13 7.18
C GLY A 40 -1.35 -18.24 6.17
N VAL A 41 -2.25 -18.35 5.19
CA VAL A 41 -2.16 -19.35 4.11
C VAL A 41 -0.89 -19.16 3.28
N VAL A 42 -0.58 -17.91 2.92
CA VAL A 42 0.62 -17.58 2.13
C VAL A 42 1.90 -17.89 2.90
N SER A 43 1.94 -17.61 4.20
CA SER A 43 3.10 -17.87 5.06
C SER A 43 3.39 -19.36 5.20
N GLU A 44 2.34 -20.18 5.37
CA GLU A 44 2.48 -21.64 5.47
C GLU A 44 2.83 -22.29 4.13
N TRP A 45 2.26 -21.82 3.03
CA TRP A 45 2.42 -22.46 1.72
C TRP A 45 3.72 -22.10 1.01
N LEU A 46 4.14 -20.83 1.06
CA LEU A 46 5.35 -20.35 0.36
C LEU A 46 6.59 -20.34 1.25
N GLY A 47 6.41 -20.41 2.58
CA GLY A 47 7.46 -20.21 3.56
C GLY A 47 7.80 -18.73 3.77
N ARG A 48 8.14 -18.36 5.01
CA ARG A 48 8.22 -16.95 5.46
C ARG A 48 9.19 -16.09 4.66
N LYS A 49 10.39 -16.60 4.37
CA LYS A 49 11.43 -15.85 3.63
C LYS A 49 11.05 -15.61 2.17
N ARG A 50 10.45 -16.61 1.50
CA ARG A 50 10.02 -16.48 0.10
C ARG A 50 8.80 -15.57 -0.02
N ALA A 51 7.86 -15.66 0.92
CA ALA A 51 6.71 -14.76 0.98
C ALA A 51 7.14 -13.29 1.07
N MET A 52 8.18 -12.98 1.88
CA MET A 52 8.71 -11.62 1.99
C MET A 52 9.36 -11.11 0.68
N ILE A 53 10.07 -11.97 -0.05
CA ILE A 53 10.67 -11.61 -1.35
C ILE A 53 9.59 -11.38 -2.41
N ILE A 54 8.58 -12.25 -2.48
CA ILE A 54 7.45 -12.09 -3.41
C ILE A 54 6.68 -10.81 -3.10
N ASN A 55 6.52 -10.47 -1.81
CA ASN A 55 5.86 -9.25 -1.40
C ASN A 55 6.57 -7.99 -1.93
N ASN A 56 7.91 -7.97 -1.99
CA ASN A 56 8.64 -6.88 -2.64
C ASN A 56 8.27 -6.71 -4.11
N GLY A 57 7.93 -7.80 -4.82
CA GLY A 57 7.40 -7.72 -6.18
C GLY A 57 6.10 -6.91 -6.27
N LEU A 58 5.20 -7.07 -5.29
CA LEU A 58 3.97 -6.25 -5.19
C LEU A 58 4.29 -4.77 -4.92
N ALA A 59 5.33 -4.48 -4.14
CA ALA A 59 5.78 -3.11 -3.90
C ALA A 59 6.27 -2.44 -5.19
N PHE A 60 7.11 -3.13 -5.96
CA PHE A 60 7.58 -2.63 -7.26
C PHE A 60 6.43 -2.46 -8.25
N LEU A 61 5.49 -3.42 -8.29
CA LEU A 61 4.33 -3.34 -9.18
C LEU A 61 3.43 -2.16 -8.81
N GLY A 62 3.04 -2.04 -7.53
CA GLY A 62 2.18 -0.95 -7.04
C GLY A 62 2.83 0.42 -7.16
N GLY A 63 4.09 0.54 -6.75
CA GLY A 63 4.87 1.78 -6.87
C GLY A 63 5.12 2.17 -8.33
N GLY A 64 5.41 1.19 -9.20
CA GLY A 64 5.54 1.39 -10.63
C GLY A 64 4.24 1.88 -11.27
N LEU A 65 3.11 1.22 -10.98
CA LEU A 65 1.79 1.64 -11.44
C LEU A 65 1.45 3.08 -11.00
N MET A 66 1.72 3.44 -9.74
CA MET A 66 1.49 4.79 -9.24
C MET A 66 2.46 5.83 -9.85
N GLY A 67 3.71 5.46 -10.09
CA GLY A 67 4.72 6.33 -10.71
C GLY A 67 4.44 6.59 -12.20
N LEU A 68 4.04 5.55 -12.93
CA LEU A 68 3.67 5.66 -14.35
C LEU A 68 2.27 6.25 -14.57
N ALA A 69 1.41 6.29 -13.55
CA ALA A 69 0.06 6.88 -13.66
C ALA A 69 0.09 8.34 -14.14
N LYS A 70 1.13 9.10 -13.77
CA LYS A 70 1.31 10.49 -14.21
C LYS A 70 1.62 10.60 -15.72
N LEU A 71 2.35 9.62 -16.29
CA LEU A 71 2.60 9.56 -17.72
C LEU A 71 1.35 9.10 -18.49
N GLY A 72 0.58 8.17 -17.91
CA GLY A 72 -0.61 7.59 -18.54
C GLY A 72 -1.86 8.47 -18.54
N LYS A 73 -1.92 9.55 -17.72
CA LYS A 73 -3.13 10.38 -17.51
C LYS A 73 -4.39 9.59 -17.15
N SER A 74 -4.24 8.41 -16.53
CA SER A 74 -5.35 7.52 -16.20
C SER A 74 -5.56 7.40 -14.70
N TYR A 75 -6.76 7.76 -14.23
CA TYR A 75 -7.19 7.61 -12.83
C TYR A 75 -7.28 6.14 -12.41
N GLU A 76 -7.59 5.24 -13.34
CA GLU A 76 -7.75 3.80 -13.10
C GLU A 76 -6.43 3.15 -12.66
N MET A 77 -5.30 3.53 -13.26
CA MET A 77 -3.97 3.05 -12.85
C MET A 77 -3.60 3.49 -11.44
N MET A 78 -4.01 4.70 -11.04
CA MET A 78 -3.77 5.19 -9.68
C MET A 78 -4.58 4.41 -8.65
N ILE A 79 -5.88 4.17 -8.93
CA ILE A 79 -6.77 3.39 -8.06
C ILE A 79 -6.27 1.95 -7.94
N PHE A 80 -5.89 1.33 -9.06
CA PHE A 80 -5.34 -0.02 -9.06
C PHE A 80 -3.98 -0.09 -8.33
N GLY A 81 -3.10 0.89 -8.52
CA GLY A 81 -1.85 1.00 -7.77
C GLY A 81 -2.07 1.11 -6.26
N ARG A 82 -3.08 1.89 -5.82
CA ARG A 82 -3.49 1.98 -4.40
C ARG A 82 -3.99 0.66 -3.83
N PHE A 83 -4.72 -0.12 -4.62
CA PHE A 83 -5.14 -1.47 -4.22
C PHE A 83 -3.94 -2.41 -4.03
N VAL A 84 -3.02 -2.42 -5.01
CA VAL A 84 -1.82 -3.29 -4.99
C VAL A 84 -0.89 -2.93 -3.83
N ILE A 85 -0.62 -1.64 -3.61
CA ILE A 85 0.21 -1.21 -2.48
C ILE A 85 -0.48 -1.46 -1.13
N GLY A 86 -1.82 -1.37 -1.09
CA GLY A 86 -2.62 -1.80 0.06
C GLY A 86 -2.42 -3.27 0.39
N ALA A 87 -2.51 -4.14 -0.62
CA ALA A 87 -2.23 -5.56 -0.47
C ALA A 87 -0.80 -5.85 0.00
N PHE A 88 0.20 -5.17 -0.59
CA PHE A 88 1.59 -5.23 -0.13
C PHE A 88 1.74 -4.88 1.35
N SER A 89 1.08 -3.80 1.79
CA SER A 89 1.18 -3.32 3.17
C SER A 89 0.57 -4.29 4.19
N GLY A 90 -0.54 -4.96 3.85
CA GLY A 90 -1.17 -5.97 4.70
C GLY A 90 -0.34 -7.27 4.79
N PHE A 91 0.27 -7.70 3.68
CA PHE A 91 1.22 -8.81 3.74
C PHE A 91 2.47 -8.45 4.55
N ALA A 92 3.02 -7.26 4.36
CA ALA A 92 4.21 -6.81 5.08
C ALA A 92 3.97 -6.73 6.60
N SER A 93 2.82 -6.17 7.01
CA SER A 93 2.50 -5.98 8.44
C SER A 93 2.33 -7.30 9.21
N GLY A 94 1.89 -8.37 8.55
CA GLY A 94 1.80 -9.70 9.14
C GLY A 94 3.07 -10.55 9.01
N LEU A 95 3.71 -10.55 7.82
CA LEU A 95 4.88 -11.39 7.55
C LEU A 95 6.14 -10.94 8.29
N VAL A 96 6.35 -9.63 8.45
CA VAL A 96 7.55 -9.08 9.10
C VAL A 96 7.66 -9.50 10.57
N PRO A 97 6.68 -9.22 11.47
CA PRO A 97 6.77 -9.62 12.87
C PRO A 97 6.78 -11.14 13.02
N MET A 98 6.08 -11.86 12.13
CA MET A 98 6.07 -13.32 12.11
C MET A 98 7.45 -13.90 11.79
N TYR A 99 8.11 -13.42 10.73
CA TYR A 99 9.46 -13.86 10.36
C TYR A 99 10.49 -13.53 11.43
N VAL A 100 10.45 -12.30 11.94
CA VAL A 100 11.35 -11.83 12.99
C VAL A 100 11.16 -12.63 14.28
N GLY A 101 9.93 -12.91 14.68
CA GLY A 101 9.64 -13.73 15.87
C GLY A 101 10.14 -15.17 15.77
N GLU A 102 10.26 -15.71 14.55
CA GLU A 102 10.79 -17.04 14.29
C GLU A 102 12.31 -17.13 14.45
N ILE A 103 13.03 -16.09 14.04
CA ILE A 103 14.50 -16.02 14.11
C ILE A 103 14.97 -15.49 15.47
N ALA A 104 14.11 -14.75 16.16
CA ALA A 104 14.44 -14.10 17.42
C ALA A 104 14.69 -15.09 18.58
N PRO A 105 15.73 -14.86 19.40
CA PRO A 105 15.89 -15.56 20.68
C PRO A 105 14.70 -15.28 21.60
N THR A 106 14.28 -16.26 22.39
CA THR A 106 13.07 -16.18 23.25
C THR A 106 13.03 -14.95 24.15
N LYS A 107 14.19 -14.48 24.63
CA LYS A 107 14.30 -13.29 25.49
C LYS A 107 14.08 -11.94 24.76
N LEU A 108 14.26 -11.90 23.44
CA LEU A 108 14.25 -10.66 22.64
C LEU A 108 13.05 -10.55 21.70
N ARG A 109 12.16 -11.56 21.65
CA ARG A 109 10.98 -11.58 20.79
C ARG A 109 10.07 -10.34 20.96
N GLY A 110 9.86 -9.91 22.21
CA GLY A 110 9.04 -8.73 22.50
C GLY A 110 9.67 -7.43 21.98
N ALA A 111 10.97 -7.23 22.21
CA ALA A 111 11.70 -6.04 21.74
C ALA A 111 11.75 -5.96 20.20
N LEU A 112 11.86 -7.10 19.52
CA LEU A 112 11.86 -7.12 18.06
C LEU A 112 10.46 -6.90 17.47
N GLY A 113 9.39 -7.29 18.16
CA GLY A 113 8.02 -6.94 17.78
C GLY A 113 7.75 -5.43 17.84
N THR A 114 8.25 -4.74 18.88
CA THR A 114 8.07 -3.28 19.00
C THR A 114 8.84 -2.51 17.94
N MET A 115 9.98 -3.01 17.45
CA MET A 115 10.72 -2.41 16.33
C MET A 115 9.88 -2.35 15.04
N ASN A 116 9.06 -3.38 14.76
CA ASN A 116 8.15 -3.35 13.62
C ASN A 116 7.11 -2.22 13.74
N GLN A 117 6.52 -2.06 14.92
CA GLN A 117 5.57 -0.97 15.17
C GLN A 117 6.24 0.39 15.08
N LEU A 118 7.45 0.54 15.63
CA LEU A 118 8.24 1.75 15.52
C LEU A 118 8.53 2.10 14.06
N ALA A 119 8.91 1.13 13.23
CA ALA A 119 9.17 1.32 11.81
C ALA A 119 7.93 1.82 11.06
N ILE A 120 6.73 1.31 11.38
CA ILE A 120 5.46 1.80 10.81
C ILE A 120 5.23 3.27 11.17
N VAL A 121 5.41 3.64 12.44
CA VAL A 121 5.19 5.02 12.90
C VAL A 121 6.21 5.98 12.28
N ILE A 122 7.48 5.58 12.19
CA ILE A 122 8.52 6.36 11.50
C ILE A 122 8.14 6.54 10.02
N GLY A 123 7.66 5.48 9.36
CA GLY A 123 7.19 5.55 7.98
C GLY A 123 6.05 6.54 7.80
N ILE A 124 5.08 6.57 8.72
CA ILE A 124 3.98 7.54 8.71
C ILE A 124 4.53 8.97 8.89
N LEU A 125 5.48 9.18 9.82
CA LEU A 125 6.06 10.49 10.11
C LEU A 125 6.87 11.07 8.94
N ILE A 126 7.51 10.21 8.13
CA ILE A 126 8.23 10.64 6.93
C ILE A 126 7.27 10.97 5.78
N ALA A 127 6.13 10.29 5.71
CA ALA A 127 5.18 10.41 4.62
C ALA A 127 4.21 11.60 4.74
N GLN A 128 3.91 12.03 5.97
CA GLN A 128 3.03 13.16 6.26
C GLN A 128 3.72 14.51 6.15
#